data_AF-A0AAU9FEY1-F1
#
_entry.id   AF-A0AAU9FEY1-F1
#
_cell.length_a   1.000
_cell.length_b   1.000
_cell.length_c   1.000
_cell.angle_alpha   90.00
_cell.angle_beta   90.00
_cell.angle_gamma   90.00
#
_symmetry.space_group_name_H-M   'P 1'
#
loop_
_entity.id
_entity.type
_entity.pdbx_description
1 polymer ?
#
loop_
_entity_poly.entity_id
_entity_poly.type
_entity_poly.pdbx_seq_one_letter_code
_entity_poly.pdbx_strand_id
1 'polypeptide(L)' 'MDSRTFVLLLLVACFCVACCVAAPQGCNGGFYTKNGNIVIDLNNLNGMFDCVERKHSRRG' A
#
# COMPACT_ATOMS: atom_id res chain seq x y z
N MET A 1 -25.86 1.24 -24.73
CA MET A 1 -24.56 1.64 -24.18
C MET A 1 -23.56 1.62 -25.32
N ASP A 2 -23.04 2.78 -25.72
CA ASP A 2 -22.03 2.89 -26.77
C ASP A 2 -20.78 2.08 -26.41
N SER A 3 -20.26 1.34 -27.40
CA SER A 3 -19.11 0.43 -27.24
C SER A 3 -17.90 1.12 -26.58
N ARG A 4 -17.68 2.41 -26.88
CA ARG A 4 -16.59 3.21 -26.30
C ARG A 4 -16.76 3.44 -24.80
N THR A 5 -17.98 3.66 -24.34
CA THR A 5 -18.30 3.90 -22.94
C THR A 5 -18.06 2.64 -22.11
N PHE A 6 -18.39 1.47 -22.67
CA PHE A 6 -18.14 0.18 -22.02
C PHE A 6 -16.64 -0.09 -21.84
N VAL A 7 -15.83 0.16 -22.88
CA VAL A 7 -14.37 -0.01 -22.83
C VAL A 7 -13.72 0.93 -21.81
N LEU A 8 -14.18 2.18 -21.72
CA LEU A 8 -13.68 3.15 -20.73
C LEU A 8 -13.98 2.71 -19.29
N LEU A 9 -15.20 2.23 -19.03
CA LEU A 9 -15.57 1.73 -17.70
C LEU A 9 -14.75 0.51 -17.30
N LEU A 10 -14.47 -0.39 -18.24
CA LEU A 10 -13.62 -1.57 -18.01
C LEU A 10 -12.18 -1.16 -17.65
N LEU A 11 -11.61 -0.18 -18.36
CA LEU A 11 -10.27 0.35 -18.10
C LEU A 11 -10.16 1.00 -16.73
N VAL A 12 -11.13 1.83 -16.34
CA VAL A 12 -11.16 2.48 -15.02
C VAL A 12 -11.26 1.44 -13.91
N ALA A 13 -12.14 0.45 -14.06
CA ALA A 13 -12.28 -0.63 -13.08
C ALA A 13 -10.96 -1.43 -12.94
N CYS A 14 -10.31 -1.75 -14.06
CA CYS A 14 -9.02 -2.45 -14.05
C CYS A 14 -7.92 -1.62 -13.37
N PHE A 15 -7.87 -0.32 -13.63
CA PHE A 15 -6.90 0.59 -13.01
C PHE A 15 -7.10 0.70 -11.50
N CYS A 16 -8.34 0.86 -11.03
CA CYS A 16 -8.66 0.88 -9.61
C CYS A 16 -8.22 -0.41 -8.90
N VAL A 17 -8.52 -1.58 -9.47
CA VAL A 17 -8.12 -2.87 -8.89
C VAL A 17 -6.60 -3.02 -8.89
N ALA A 18 -5.92 -2.66 -9.98
CA ALA A 18 -4.47 -2.72 -10.07
C ALA A 18 -3.79 -1.81 -9.02
N CYS A 19 -4.30 -0.60 -8.80
CA CYS A 19 -3.79 0.31 -7.77
C CYS A 19 -3.97 -0.24 -6.35
N CYS A 20 -5.11 -0.89 -6.06
CA CYS A 20 -5.37 -1.48 -4.75
C CYS A 20 -4.52 -2.73 -4.48
N VAL A 21 -4.21 -3.52 -5.50
CA VAL A 21 -3.37 -4.73 -5.37
C VAL A 21 -1.88 -4.38 -5.32
N ALA A 22 -1.46 -3.34 -6.06
CA ALA A 22 -0.07 -2.90 -6.09
C ALA A 22 0.31 -1.99 -4.91
N ALA A 23 -0.65 -1.41 -4.19
CA ALA A 23 -0.37 -0.67 -2.97
C ALA A 23 0.25 -1.65 -1.96
N PRO A 24 1.55 -1.52 -1.63
CA PRO A 24 2.14 -2.34 -0.60
C PRO A 24 1.32 -2.09 0.65
N GLN A 25 0.64 -3.12 1.17
CA GLN A 25 0.07 -3.08 2.52
C GLN A 25 1.22 -2.64 3.41
N GLY A 26 1.18 -1.39 3.88
CA GLY A 26 2.34 -0.70 4.42
C GLY A 26 2.93 -1.56 5.52
N CYS A 27 4.26 -1.57 5.66
CA CYS A 27 4.88 -2.19 6.82
C CYS A 27 4.38 -1.41 8.05
N ASN A 28 3.35 -1.95 8.68
CA ASN A 28 2.57 -1.26 9.68
C ASN A 28 3.26 -1.52 11.02
N GLY A 29 4.19 -0.63 11.37
CA GLY A 29 4.98 -0.76 12.57
C GLY A 29 5.75 0.52 12.84
N GLY A 30 5.79 0.94 14.10
CA GLY A 30 6.68 2.00 14.56
C GLY A 30 6.24 3.43 14.28
N PHE A 31 5.30 3.69 13.37
CA PHE A 31 4.77 5.04 13.13
C PHE A 31 3.24 5.04 13.16
N TYR A 32 2.65 5.81 14.07
CA TYR A 32 1.21 6.03 14.10
C TYR A 32 0.87 7.45 14.51
N THR A 33 -0.30 7.92 14.07
CA THR A 33 -0.77 9.24 14.47
C THR A 33 -1.66 9.09 15.70
N LYS A 34 -1.29 9.74 16.80
CA LYS A 34 -2.12 9.81 18.01
C LYS A 34 -2.33 11.27 18.36
N ASN A 35 -3.61 11.67 18.39
CA ASN A 35 -4.02 13.03 18.75
C ASN A 35 -3.37 14.12 17.88
N GLY A 36 -3.25 13.89 16.56
CA GLY A 36 -2.62 14.83 15.63
C GLY A 36 -1.10 14.84 15.66
N ASN A 37 -0.46 14.05 16.54
CA ASN A 37 0.98 13.93 16.62
C ASN A 37 1.46 12.60 16.04
N ILE A 38 2.61 12.65 15.37
CA ILE A 38 3.30 11.45 14.89
C ILE A 38 4.03 10.84 16.08
N VAL A 39 3.61 9.64 16.46
CA VAL A 39 4.26 8.85 17.51
C VAL A 39 5.15 7.81 16.86
N ILE A 40 6.40 7.79 17.30
CA ILE A 40 7.40 6.82 16.89
C ILE A 40 7.52 5.78 18.00
N ASP A 41 7.04 4.57 17.76
CA ASP A 41 7.18 3.44 18.69
C ASP A 41 8.42 2.63 18.35
N LEU A 42 9.50 2.90 19.08
CA LEU A 42 10.79 2.25 18.85
C LEU A 42 10.74 0.74 19.06
N ASN A 43 9.82 0.22 19.88
CA ASN A 43 9.68 -1.22 20.12
C ASN A 43 9.09 -1.96 18.91
N ASN A 44 8.39 -1.24 18.02
CA ASN A 44 7.84 -1.80 16.77
C ASN A 44 8.66 -1.45 15.52
N LEU A 45 9.77 -0.71 15.66
CA LEU A 45 10.61 -0.35 14.51
C LEU A 45 11.29 -1.59 13.91
N ASN A 46 11.73 -2.54 14.71
CA ASN A 46 12.36 -3.77 14.19
C ASN A 46 11.40 -4.57 13.30
N GLY A 47 10.13 -4.71 13.69
CA GLY A 47 9.13 -5.36 12.84
C GLY A 47 8.86 -4.60 11.53
N MET A 48 8.98 -3.27 11.54
CA MET A 48 8.90 -2.46 10.33
C MET A 48 10.12 -2.68 9.43
N PHE A 49 11.34 -2.64 9.98
CA PHE A 49 12.57 -2.85 9.22
C PHE A 49 12.62 -4.25 8.60
N ASP A 50 12.29 -5.30 9.37
CA ASP A 50 12.20 -6.67 8.88
C ASP A 50 11.17 -6.81 7.74
N CYS A 51 10.04 -6.10 7.84
CA CYS A 51 9.01 -6.10 6.79
C CYS A 51 9.50 -5.41 5.51
N VAL A 52 10.17 -4.26 5.64
CA VAL A 52 10.76 -3.53 4.51
C VAL A 52 11.85 -4.38 3.85
N GLU A 53 12.71 -4.99 4.65
CA GLU A 53 13.78 -5.89 4.18
C GLU A 53 13.19 -7.07 3.40
N ARG A 54 12.15 -7.75 3.91
CA ARG A 54 11.47 -8.83 3.18
C ARG A 54 10.87 -8.38 1.85
N LYS A 55 10.32 -7.16 1.77
CA LYS A 55 9.79 -6.61 0.51
C LYS A 55 10.89 -6.24 -0.48
N HIS A 56 12.04 -5.76 -0.01
CA HIS A 56 13.19 -5.49 -0.86
C HIS A 56 13.86 -6.79 -1.33
N SER A 57 14.03 -7.77 -0.45
CA SER A 57 14.64 -9.06 -0.75
C SER A 57 13.82 -9.89 -1.75
N ARG A 58 12.48 -9.88 -1.67
CA ARG A 58 11.61 -10.57 -2.65
C ARG A 58 11.54 -9.92 -4.03
N ARG A 59 12.22 -8.79 -4.25
CA ARG A 59 12.32 -8.09 -5.54
C ARG A 59 13.71 -8.25 -6.20
N GLY A 60 14.61 -9.04 -5.61
CA GLY A 60 15.90 -9.43 -6.20
C GLY A 60 15.79 -10.62 -7.15
#